data_AF-A0A8S0TIC8-F1
#
_entry.id   AF-A0A8S0TIC8-F1
#
_cell.length_a   1.000
_cell.length_b   1.000
_cell.length_c   1.000
_cell.angle_alpha   90.00
_cell.angle_beta   90.00
_cell.angle_gamma   90.00
#
_symmetry.space_group_name_H-M   'P 1'
#
loop_
_entity.id
_entity.type
_entity.pdbx_description
1 polymer ?
#
loop_
_entity_poly.entity_id
_entity_poly.type
_entity_poly.pdbx_seq_one_letter_code
_entity_poly.pdbx_strand_id
1 'polypeptide(L)'
;MNNLPLICLPISFYLRPCSTLTTANMLAPKKCPSSKTWEDQPKEDLVLHLIHLTVPALLTQTSLWEPYLECGLRDKLTGITGREQVAAAMGIFGPRTTYVLSLKDNPGTHEFLLLDEGKWLHVKDKTTIGEGKMFSPGNLRATFDNPKCAKLIDYYVREKYTLRYMGGMVPDVNQIIVKEKGIFTNVTSPTAKAKLRLLFEVAPLGFLIEKAGGYSSDGKQSVLDRVVTNLDDRTQVAYGSKNEIIRFEETLYGSSRLKVAEPVGATA
;
A
#
# COMPACT_ATOMS: atom_id res chain seq x y z
N MET A 1 -27.23 13.83 -13.20
CA MET A 1 -25.78 13.53 -13.20
C MET A 1 -25.43 13.13 -11.77
N ASN A 2 -25.43 11.83 -11.49
CA ASN A 2 -25.23 11.32 -10.15
C ASN A 2 -23.73 11.33 -9.83
N ASN A 3 -23.32 12.16 -8.89
CA ASN A 3 -21.98 12.08 -8.29
C ASN A 3 -21.89 10.75 -7.52
N LEU A 4 -21.38 9.71 -8.17
CA LEU A 4 -20.97 8.49 -7.47
C LEU A 4 -19.81 8.86 -6.53
N PRO A 5 -19.86 8.48 -5.25
CA PRO A 5 -18.74 8.72 -4.33
C PRO A 5 -17.51 7.96 -4.81
N LEU A 6 -16.31 8.57 -4.64
CA LEU A 6 -15.06 7.85 -4.84
C LEU A 6 -14.98 6.68 -3.84
N ILE A 7 -15.17 5.47 -4.34
CA ILE A 7 -14.79 4.24 -3.64
C ILE A 7 -13.34 3.96 -4.07
N CYS A 8 -12.51 3.43 -3.18
CA CYS A 8 -11.17 3.02 -3.56
C CYS A 8 -10.74 1.78 -2.76
N LEU A 9 -10.07 0.80 -3.34
CA LEU A 9 -9.84 -0.51 -2.71
C LEU A 9 -8.38 -0.93 -2.80
N PRO A 10 -7.56 -0.85 -1.74
CA PRO A 10 -6.27 -1.54 -1.73
C PRO A 10 -6.48 -3.06 -1.55
N ILE A 11 -5.72 -3.84 -2.31
CA ILE A 11 -5.74 -5.31 -2.33
C ILE A 11 -4.31 -5.81 -2.22
N SER A 12 -4.09 -6.84 -1.41
CA SER A 12 -2.79 -7.53 -1.35
C SER A 12 -2.91 -9.03 -1.45
N PHE A 13 -1.87 -9.60 -2.04
CA PHE A 13 -1.72 -11.02 -2.28
C PHE A 13 -0.43 -11.49 -1.61
N TYR A 14 -0.51 -12.55 -0.80
CA TYR A 14 0.64 -13.22 -0.19
C TYR A 14 0.66 -14.70 -0.61
N LEU A 15 1.84 -15.25 -0.93
CA LEU A 15 2.08 -16.70 -1.05
C LEU A 15 2.82 -17.17 0.21
N ARG A 16 2.41 -18.30 0.80
CA ARG A 16 3.27 -19.05 1.73
C ARG A 16 3.47 -20.48 1.22
N PRO A 17 4.71 -21.02 1.23
CA PRO A 17 4.91 -22.44 0.98
C PRO A 17 4.35 -23.27 2.15
N CYS A 18 3.54 -24.29 1.83
CA CYS A 18 3.11 -25.30 2.78
C CYS A 18 4.33 -26.13 3.21
N SER A 19 4.72 -26.07 4.49
CA SER A 19 5.82 -26.88 5.03
C SER A 19 5.38 -28.33 5.27
N THR A 20 5.07 -29.06 4.19
CA THR A 20 4.95 -30.53 4.18
C THR A 20 5.15 -31.03 2.75
N LEU A 21 6.39 -31.00 2.27
CA LEU A 21 6.80 -31.82 1.13
C LEU A 21 7.29 -33.16 1.68
N THR A 22 6.44 -34.18 1.63
CA THR A 22 6.90 -35.57 1.62
C THR A 22 6.39 -36.20 0.33
N THR A 23 7.36 -36.61 -0.48
CA THR A 23 7.26 -37.36 -1.74
C THR A 23 6.16 -38.42 -1.76
N ALA A 24 5.30 -38.40 -2.78
CA ALA A 24 4.65 -39.62 -3.27
C ALA A 24 4.27 -39.50 -4.76
N ASN A 25 4.58 -40.57 -5.48
CA ASN A 25 4.61 -40.73 -6.93
C ASN A 25 3.25 -40.71 -7.64
N MET A 26 3.35 -40.48 -8.96
CA MET A 26 2.39 -40.76 -10.03
C MET A 26 1.55 -42.03 -9.82
N LEU A 27 0.24 -41.94 -10.10
CA LEU A 27 -0.55 -42.77 -11.03
C LEU A 27 -2.06 -42.47 -10.87
N ALA A 28 -2.74 -42.16 -11.97
CA ALA A 28 -4.20 -42.08 -12.09
C ALA A 28 -4.78 -43.45 -12.54
N PRO A 29 -6.10 -43.66 -12.70
CA PRO A 29 -7.29 -43.02 -12.12
C PRO A 29 -8.24 -44.05 -11.46
N LYS A 30 -9.19 -43.67 -10.58
CA LYS A 30 -10.52 -44.32 -10.47
C LYS A 30 -11.49 -43.61 -9.51
N LYS A 31 -12.68 -43.35 -10.07
CA LYS A 31 -14.03 -43.12 -9.51
C LYS A 31 -14.17 -42.51 -8.10
N CYS A 32 -14.87 -41.37 -8.06
CA CYS A 32 -15.44 -40.78 -6.85
C CYS A 32 -16.83 -41.39 -6.56
N PRO A 33 -17.08 -41.91 -5.34
CA PRO A 33 -18.43 -42.00 -4.81
C PRO A 33 -18.56 -41.35 -3.43
N SER A 34 -19.47 -40.36 -3.37
CA SER A 34 -20.36 -40.05 -2.24
C SER A 34 -19.84 -40.23 -0.79
N SER A 35 -18.92 -39.36 -0.35
CA SER A 35 -18.84 -38.83 1.02
C SER A 35 -17.63 -37.90 1.14
N LYS A 36 -17.72 -36.65 0.66
CA LYS A 36 -16.61 -35.70 0.84
C LYS A 36 -16.68 -35.11 2.25
N THR A 37 -15.74 -35.50 3.11
CA THR A 37 -15.33 -34.67 4.25
C THR A 37 -14.55 -33.45 3.72
N TRP A 38 -14.46 -32.41 4.54
CA TRP A 38 -13.86 -31.10 4.23
C TRP A 38 -12.38 -31.13 3.78
N GLU A 39 -11.74 -32.30 3.71
CA GLU A 39 -10.34 -32.49 3.32
C GLU A 39 -10.10 -32.56 1.80
N ASP A 40 -11.18 -32.56 0.99
CA ASP A 40 -11.14 -32.75 -0.47
C ASP A 40 -11.22 -31.44 -1.30
N GLN A 41 -11.02 -30.27 -0.69
CA GLN A 41 -10.92 -29.00 -1.42
C GLN A 41 -9.46 -28.72 -1.81
N PRO A 42 -9.17 -28.17 -3.02
CA PRO A 42 -7.81 -27.77 -3.38
C PRO A 42 -7.31 -26.77 -2.33
N LYS A 43 -6.23 -27.11 -1.64
CA LYS A 43 -5.59 -26.22 -0.66
C LYS A 43 -5.02 -25.02 -1.41
N GLU A 44 -5.73 -23.90 -1.38
CA GLU A 44 -5.34 -22.69 -2.09
C GLU A 44 -4.10 -22.06 -1.44
N ASP A 45 -3.01 -21.92 -2.21
CA ASP A 45 -1.69 -21.44 -1.76
C ASP A 45 -1.59 -19.90 -1.61
N LEU A 46 -2.69 -19.17 -1.87
CA LEU A 46 -2.73 -17.70 -1.93
C LEU A 46 -3.68 -17.13 -0.88
N VAL A 47 -3.18 -16.23 -0.04
CA VAL A 47 -4.03 -15.47 0.90
C VAL A 47 -4.33 -14.09 0.29
N LEU A 48 -5.61 -13.84 0.00
CA LEU A 48 -6.13 -12.60 -0.57
C LEU A 48 -6.74 -11.72 0.52
N HIS A 49 -6.28 -10.46 0.60
CA HIS A 49 -6.93 -9.45 1.42
C HIS A 49 -7.42 -8.29 0.57
N LEU A 50 -8.74 -8.10 0.59
CA LEU A 50 -9.42 -6.91 0.09
C LEU A 50 -9.81 -6.03 1.28
N ILE A 51 -9.44 -4.75 1.25
CA ILE A 51 -10.13 -3.78 2.10
C ILE A 51 -11.10 -3.01 1.25
N HIS A 52 -12.36 -3.06 1.68
CA HIS A 52 -13.38 -2.13 1.24
C HIS A 52 -13.20 -0.78 1.93
N LEU A 53 -12.38 0.12 1.36
CA LEU A 53 -12.36 1.53 1.78
C LEU A 53 -13.42 2.29 0.97
N THR A 54 -14.64 2.32 1.49
CA THR A 54 -15.52 3.46 1.22
C THR A 54 -14.86 4.68 1.87
N VAL A 55 -14.66 5.78 1.14
CA VAL A 55 -14.28 7.07 1.75
C VAL A 55 -15.42 7.42 2.74
N PRO A 56 -15.23 7.35 4.06
CA PRO A 56 -16.35 7.50 5.00
C PRO A 56 -16.80 8.96 5.12
N ALA A 57 -16.08 9.91 4.51
CA ALA A 57 -16.36 11.33 4.67
C ALA A 57 -17.67 11.78 4.03
N LEU A 58 -18.35 10.93 3.24
CA LEU A 58 -19.54 11.34 2.49
C LEU A 58 -20.75 10.39 2.48
N LEU A 59 -20.80 9.24 3.17
CA LEU A 59 -22.04 8.52 3.48
C LEU A 59 -21.81 7.29 4.39
N THR A 60 -22.77 7.08 5.28
CA THR A 60 -23.09 5.91 6.13
C THR A 60 -22.15 4.69 6.11
N GLN A 61 -21.62 4.40 7.29
CA GLN A 61 -20.91 3.19 7.69
C GLN A 61 -21.75 1.93 7.41
N THR A 62 -21.44 1.20 6.34
CA THR A 62 -21.87 -0.20 6.18
C THR A 62 -20.77 -1.09 6.73
N SER A 63 -20.90 -1.45 8.00
CA SER A 63 -20.19 -2.56 8.65
C SER A 63 -20.74 -3.89 8.12
N LEU A 64 -20.23 -4.30 6.97
CA LEU A 64 -20.29 -5.67 6.45
C LEU A 64 -18.84 -5.83 5.95
N TRP A 65 -17.90 -6.44 6.65
CA TRP A 65 -17.75 -7.87 6.89
C TRP A 65 -16.76 -8.06 8.04
N GLU A 66 -17.23 -8.50 9.21
CA GLU A 66 -16.39 -8.89 10.34
C GLU A 66 -16.46 -10.38 10.78
N PRO A 67 -17.27 -11.32 10.22
CA PRO A 67 -17.33 -12.67 10.79
C PRO A 67 -16.53 -13.78 10.09
N TYR A 68 -15.74 -13.55 9.02
CA TYR A 68 -15.09 -14.64 8.26
C TYR A 68 -13.56 -14.56 8.17
N LEU A 69 -12.88 -14.11 9.23
CA LEU A 69 -11.49 -14.51 9.46
C LEU A 69 -11.52 -15.68 10.45
N GLU A 70 -11.61 -16.90 9.92
CA GLU A 70 -11.49 -18.13 10.70
C GLU A 70 -10.21 -18.09 11.54
N CYS A 71 -10.30 -18.62 12.75
CA CYS A 71 -9.26 -18.62 13.78
C CYS A 71 -7.89 -19.14 13.29
N GLY A 72 -7.83 -19.86 12.17
CA GLY A 72 -6.59 -20.36 11.56
C GLY A 72 -5.88 -19.44 10.56
N LEU A 73 -6.49 -18.30 10.16
CA LEU A 73 -5.86 -17.34 9.23
C LEU A 73 -5.08 -16.24 9.96
N ARG A 74 -5.51 -15.88 11.18
CA ARG A 74 -4.88 -14.81 11.98
C ARG A 74 -3.41 -15.12 12.29
N ASP A 75 -3.11 -16.38 12.61
CA ASP A 75 -1.74 -16.84 12.90
C ASP A 75 -0.84 -16.92 11.65
N LYS A 76 -1.43 -16.90 10.45
CA LYS A 76 -0.68 -16.96 9.17
C LYS A 76 -0.20 -15.60 8.68
N LEU A 77 -0.75 -14.51 9.22
CA LEU A 77 -0.55 -13.13 8.74
C LEU A 77 0.21 -12.24 9.71
N THR A 78 0.61 -12.79 10.85
CA THR A 78 1.56 -12.18 11.78
C THR A 78 2.96 -12.72 11.49
N GLY A 79 3.98 -11.94 11.86
CA GLY A 79 5.39 -12.25 11.60
C GLY A 79 5.85 -12.08 10.15
N ILE A 80 4.98 -11.59 9.26
CA ILE A 80 5.29 -11.30 7.86
C ILE A 80 5.63 -9.82 7.66
N THR A 81 6.32 -9.53 6.57
CA THR A 81 6.66 -8.18 6.13
C THR A 81 5.92 -7.80 4.84
N GLY A 82 5.86 -6.50 4.54
CA GLY A 82 5.30 -6.03 3.27
C GLY A 82 6.10 -6.49 2.04
N ARG A 83 7.38 -6.87 2.19
CA ARG A 83 8.19 -7.42 1.09
C ARG A 83 7.79 -8.83 0.64
N GLU A 84 7.08 -9.56 1.49
CA GLU A 84 6.62 -10.92 1.18
C GLU A 84 5.39 -10.94 0.27
N GLN A 85 4.79 -9.78 0.00
CA GLN A 85 3.69 -9.65 -0.96
C GLN A 85 4.10 -10.13 -2.35
N VAL A 86 3.23 -10.92 -2.98
CA VAL A 86 3.42 -11.41 -4.36
C VAL A 86 2.75 -10.50 -5.38
N ALA A 87 1.73 -9.78 -4.94
CA ALA A 87 1.12 -8.70 -5.68
C ALA A 87 0.44 -7.73 -4.71
N ALA A 88 0.28 -6.49 -5.15
CA ALA A 88 -0.60 -5.52 -4.52
C ALA A 88 -1.33 -4.74 -5.62
N ALA A 89 -2.55 -4.30 -5.33
CA ALA A 89 -3.36 -3.55 -6.26
C ALA A 89 -4.19 -2.49 -5.55
N MET A 90 -4.69 -1.51 -6.32
CA MET A 90 -5.73 -0.61 -5.85
C MET A 90 -6.77 -0.33 -6.94
N GLY A 91 -8.05 -0.49 -6.59
CA GLY A 91 -9.17 -0.01 -7.40
C GLY A 91 -9.50 1.43 -7.08
N ILE A 92 -9.83 2.23 -8.08
CA ILE A 92 -10.13 3.66 -7.95
C ILE A 92 -11.40 3.94 -8.72
N PHE A 93 -12.47 4.31 -8.01
CA PHE A 93 -13.78 4.59 -8.60
C PHE A 93 -13.97 6.10 -8.70
N GLY A 94 -13.21 6.75 -9.58
CA GLY A 94 -13.30 8.19 -9.85
C GLY A 94 -14.19 8.53 -11.05
N PRO A 95 -13.96 9.66 -11.74
CA PRO A 95 -14.60 9.93 -13.03
C PRO A 95 -14.22 8.89 -14.10
N ARG A 96 -13.15 8.15 -13.85
CA ARG A 96 -12.76 6.93 -14.56
C ARG A 96 -12.55 5.84 -13.51
N THR A 97 -12.98 4.62 -13.81
CA THR A 97 -12.69 3.47 -12.97
C THR A 97 -11.37 2.85 -13.41
N THR A 98 -10.34 2.97 -12.57
CA THR A 98 -9.00 2.44 -12.86
C THR A 98 -8.59 1.40 -11.84
N TYR A 99 -7.84 0.40 -12.28
CA TYR A 99 -7.25 -0.63 -11.45
C TYR A 99 -5.73 -0.58 -11.60
N VAL A 100 -5.03 -0.34 -10.50
CA VAL A 100 -3.56 -0.22 -10.48
C VAL A 100 -3.00 -1.47 -9.84
N LEU A 101 -2.07 -2.17 -10.48
CA LEU A 101 -1.55 -3.47 -10.04
C LEU A 101 -0.02 -3.49 -10.08
N SER A 102 0.62 -4.17 -9.14
CA SER A 102 2.04 -4.52 -9.21
C SER A 102 2.23 -5.97 -8.78
N LEU A 103 3.15 -6.65 -9.44
CA LEU A 103 3.51 -8.04 -9.15
C LEU A 103 4.96 -8.08 -8.63
N LYS A 104 5.29 -9.07 -7.79
CA LYS A 104 6.63 -9.22 -7.23
C LYS A 104 7.69 -9.49 -8.29
N ASP A 105 7.37 -10.34 -9.27
CA ASP A 105 8.33 -10.75 -10.30
C ASP A 105 8.22 -9.89 -11.57
N ASN A 106 7.33 -8.90 -11.60
CA ASN A 106 7.21 -7.94 -12.71
C ASN A 106 7.74 -6.57 -12.29
N PRO A 107 8.62 -5.91 -13.08
CA PRO A 107 8.99 -4.53 -12.84
C PRO A 107 7.82 -3.56 -13.09
N GLY A 108 7.74 -2.52 -12.26
CA GLY A 108 6.79 -1.44 -12.45
C GLY A 108 5.41 -1.67 -11.82
N THR A 109 4.59 -0.64 -11.99
CA THR A 109 3.20 -0.58 -11.59
C THR A 109 2.34 -0.29 -12.81
N HIS A 110 1.29 -1.09 -13.02
CA HIS A 110 0.47 -1.09 -14.22
C HIS A 110 -0.90 -0.47 -13.94
N GLU A 111 -1.33 0.49 -14.75
CA GLU A 111 -2.66 1.10 -14.67
C GLU A 111 -3.57 0.53 -15.76
N PHE A 112 -4.70 -0.01 -15.33
CA PHE A 112 -5.77 -0.51 -16.20
C PHE A 112 -7.00 0.39 -16.09
N LEU A 113 -7.66 0.66 -17.20
CA LEU A 113 -8.91 1.43 -17.28
C LEU A 113 -10.06 0.48 -17.59
N LEU A 114 -11.16 0.60 -16.85
CA LEU A 114 -12.41 -0.08 -17.17
C LEU A 114 -13.10 0.61 -18.35
N LEU A 115 -13.33 -0.13 -19.42
CA LEU A 115 -14.11 0.32 -20.58
C LEU A 115 -15.59 -0.01 -20.38
N ASP A 116 -16.46 0.65 -21.16
CA ASP A 116 -17.91 0.49 -21.10
C ASP A 116 -18.36 -0.95 -21.43
N GLU A 117 -17.57 -1.70 -22.21
CA GLU A 117 -17.82 -3.12 -22.51
C GLU A 117 -17.43 -4.07 -21.36
N GLY A 118 -16.99 -3.54 -20.22
CA GLY A 118 -16.58 -4.31 -19.05
C GLY A 118 -15.18 -4.91 -19.15
N LYS A 119 -14.36 -4.49 -20.12
CA LYS A 119 -12.97 -4.93 -20.30
C LYS A 119 -12.00 -4.00 -19.61
N TRP A 120 -10.91 -4.56 -19.07
CA TRP A 120 -9.79 -3.80 -18.52
C TRP A 120 -8.72 -3.57 -19.59
N LEU A 121 -8.53 -2.32 -19.99
CA LEU A 121 -7.49 -1.92 -20.94
C LEU A 121 -6.24 -1.49 -20.18
N HIS A 122 -5.09 -2.07 -20.51
CA HIS A 122 -3.81 -1.60 -19.98
C HIS A 122 -3.45 -0.25 -20.60
N VAL A 123 -3.31 0.79 -19.78
CA VAL A 123 -3.11 2.18 -20.26
C VAL A 123 -1.66 2.61 -20.13
N LYS A 124 -1.01 2.30 -19.01
CA LYS A 124 0.33 2.84 -18.72
C LYS A 124 1.11 2.00 -17.71
N ASP A 125 2.39 1.82 -18.02
CA ASP A 125 3.41 1.34 -17.10
C ASP A 125 4.06 2.51 -16.35
N LYS A 126 4.30 2.31 -15.05
CA LYS A 126 4.91 3.28 -14.15
C LYS A 126 6.13 2.65 -13.49
N THR A 127 7.30 3.19 -13.79
CA THR A 127 8.58 2.64 -13.32
C THR A 127 9.48 3.68 -12.65
N THR A 128 9.09 4.95 -12.65
CA THR A 128 9.88 6.02 -12.03
C THR A 128 8.96 7.05 -11.37
N ILE A 129 9.28 7.43 -10.14
CA ILE A 129 8.69 8.59 -9.44
C ILE A 129 9.81 9.62 -9.27
N GLY A 130 9.77 10.66 -10.10
CA GLY A 130 10.71 11.77 -10.08
C GLY A 130 10.38 12.83 -9.04
N GLU A 131 11.26 13.83 -8.93
CA GLU A 131 11.04 14.95 -8.02
C GLU A 131 9.93 15.89 -8.50
N GLY A 132 9.20 16.50 -7.56
CA GLY A 132 8.18 17.47 -7.92
C GLY A 132 7.51 18.18 -6.76
N LYS A 133 7.01 19.39 -7.06
CA LYS A 133 6.39 20.29 -6.10
C LYS A 133 4.91 19.96 -5.84
N MET A 134 4.63 18.79 -5.27
CA MET A 134 3.28 18.36 -4.86
C MET A 134 3.34 17.66 -3.51
N PHE A 135 2.45 18.03 -2.58
CA PHE A 135 2.38 17.39 -1.27
C PHE A 135 0.93 17.12 -0.85
N SER A 136 0.75 16.01 -0.13
CA SER A 136 -0.52 15.53 0.39
C SER A 136 -0.37 15.23 1.90
N PRO A 137 -0.65 16.22 2.77
CA PRO A 137 -0.46 16.09 4.21
C PRO A 137 -1.68 15.48 4.88
N GLY A 138 -1.62 14.18 5.12
CA GLY A 138 -2.49 13.48 6.04
C GLY A 138 -2.24 13.86 7.50
N ASN A 139 -3.30 13.80 8.29
CA ASN A 139 -3.26 14.07 9.73
C ASN A 139 -2.68 15.46 10.10
N LEU A 140 -2.95 16.48 9.29
CA LEU A 140 -2.37 17.83 9.44
C LEU A 140 -2.50 18.43 10.84
N ARG A 141 -3.51 18.05 11.64
CA ARG A 141 -3.65 18.48 13.05
C ARG A 141 -2.44 18.13 13.93
N ALA A 142 -1.64 17.13 13.55
CA ALA A 142 -0.41 16.75 14.24
C ALA A 142 0.64 17.86 14.25
N THR A 143 0.57 18.86 13.36
CA THR A 143 1.49 20.00 13.36
C THR A 143 1.35 20.87 14.61
N PHE A 144 0.21 20.81 15.31
CA PHE A 144 -0.05 21.63 16.50
C PHE A 144 0.89 21.30 17.66
N ASP A 145 1.13 20.00 17.89
CA ASP A 145 1.92 19.46 19.01
C ASP A 145 3.15 18.67 18.55
N ASN A 146 3.43 18.64 17.24
CA ASN A 146 4.68 18.12 16.67
C ASN A 146 5.39 19.22 15.84
N PRO A 147 6.35 19.97 16.44
CA PRO A 147 7.01 21.09 15.76
C PRO A 147 7.85 20.64 14.56
N LYS A 148 8.31 19.39 14.52
CA LYS A 148 9.04 18.84 13.38
C LYS A 148 8.11 18.60 12.19
N CYS A 149 6.90 18.12 12.46
CA CYS A 149 5.87 18.01 11.43
C CYS A 149 5.48 19.40 10.90
N ALA A 150 5.30 20.39 11.78
CA ALA A 150 5.05 21.77 11.39
C ALA A 150 6.16 22.32 10.47
N LYS A 151 7.43 22.12 10.84
CA LYS A 151 8.59 22.51 10.03
C LYS A 151 8.58 21.90 8.62
N LEU A 152 8.19 20.62 8.50
CA LEU A 152 8.10 19.94 7.21
C LEU A 152 7.01 20.55 6.33
N ILE A 153 5.83 20.83 6.89
CA ILE A 153 4.73 21.45 6.16
C ILE A 153 5.07 22.89 5.77
N ASP A 154 5.67 23.66 6.68
CA ASP A 154 6.13 25.02 6.41
C ASP A 154 7.12 25.08 5.24
N TYR A 155 8.01 24.09 5.15
CA TYR A 155 8.91 23.97 4.00
C TYR A 155 8.12 23.86 2.68
N TYR A 156 7.12 22.97 2.60
CA TYR A 156 6.32 22.80 1.39
C TYR A 156 5.56 24.07 1.01
N VAL A 157 5.01 24.78 2.00
CA VAL A 157 4.31 26.04 1.79
C VAL A 157 5.26 27.11 1.27
N ARG A 158 6.44 27.28 1.88
CA ARG A 158 7.45 28.26 1.46
C ARG A 158 7.98 27.99 0.05
N GLU A 159 8.19 26.73 -0.29
CA GLU A 159 8.63 26.31 -1.62
C GLU A 159 7.52 26.31 -2.67
N LYS A 160 6.30 26.75 -2.30
CA LYS A 160 5.14 26.85 -3.19
C LYS A 160 4.73 25.50 -3.80
N TYR A 161 4.76 24.44 -3.00
CA TYR A 161 4.27 23.14 -3.43
C TYR A 161 2.75 23.17 -3.63
N THR A 162 2.27 22.43 -4.62
CA THR A 162 0.82 22.27 -4.83
C THR A 162 0.25 21.34 -3.76
N LEU A 163 -0.67 21.84 -2.95
CA LEU A 163 -1.43 21.04 -1.97
C LEU A 163 -2.50 20.22 -2.69
N ARG A 164 -2.47 18.89 -2.54
CA ARG A 164 -3.54 17.99 -2.99
C ARG A 164 -3.78 16.89 -1.96
N TYR A 165 -4.82 17.08 -1.15
CA TYR A 165 -5.22 16.12 -0.12
C TYR A 165 -6.72 15.88 -0.20
N MET A 166 -7.11 14.63 -0.42
CA MET A 166 -8.51 14.20 -0.56
C MET A 166 -9.03 13.52 0.70
N GLY A 167 -8.16 13.16 1.65
CA GLY A 167 -8.57 12.48 2.89
C GLY A 167 -8.71 10.97 2.75
N GLY A 168 -8.55 10.44 1.53
CA GLY A 168 -8.49 9.01 1.24
C GLY A 168 -7.09 8.62 0.79
N MET A 169 -6.52 7.57 1.39
CA MET A 169 -5.17 7.12 1.05
C MET A 169 -5.01 6.75 -0.42
N VAL A 170 -5.93 5.95 -0.96
CA VAL A 170 -5.81 5.47 -2.35
C VAL A 170 -5.73 6.62 -3.36
N PRO A 171 -6.64 7.61 -3.39
CA PRO A 171 -6.53 8.68 -4.37
C PRO A 171 -5.32 9.60 -4.10
N ASP A 172 -4.94 9.82 -2.83
CA ASP A 172 -3.78 10.63 -2.45
C ASP A 172 -2.43 9.99 -2.80
N VAL A 173 -2.35 8.66 -2.80
CA VAL A 173 -1.18 7.87 -3.25
C VAL A 173 -1.21 7.69 -4.76
N ASN A 174 -2.39 7.45 -5.36
CA ASN A 174 -2.52 7.27 -6.80
C ASN A 174 -2.06 8.51 -7.58
N GLN A 175 -2.33 9.71 -7.10
CA GLN A 175 -1.83 10.92 -7.77
C GLN A 175 -0.29 10.97 -7.83
N ILE A 176 0.43 10.35 -6.88
CA ILE A 176 1.90 10.27 -6.90
C ILE A 176 2.34 9.34 -8.03
N ILE A 177 1.70 8.18 -8.16
CA ILE A 177 1.98 7.19 -9.22
C ILE A 177 1.60 7.76 -10.61
N VAL A 178 0.44 8.39 -10.73
CA VAL A 178 -0.05 8.93 -12.00
C VAL A 178 0.77 10.14 -12.44
N LYS A 179 1.09 11.07 -11.52
CA LYS A 179 1.90 12.26 -11.82
C LYS A 179 3.40 12.00 -11.79
N GLU A 180 3.81 10.81 -11.36
CA GLU A 180 5.21 10.38 -11.22
C GLU A 180 6.04 11.35 -10.37
N LYS A 181 5.41 11.95 -9.35
CA LYS A 181 6.05 12.94 -8.47
C LYS A 181 5.26 13.24 -7.20
N GLY A 182 5.94 13.85 -6.23
CA GLY A 182 5.36 14.40 -5.02
C GLY A 182 5.46 13.48 -3.81
N ILE A 183 4.79 13.87 -2.73
CA ILE A 183 4.91 13.24 -1.42
C ILE A 183 3.56 13.18 -0.69
N PHE A 184 3.22 12.02 -0.17
CA PHE A 184 2.16 11.81 0.81
C PHE A 184 2.80 11.62 2.17
N THR A 185 2.25 12.26 3.21
CA THR A 185 2.69 12.06 4.60
C THR A 185 1.50 11.87 5.51
N ASN A 186 1.61 11.00 6.52
CA ASN A 186 0.66 10.89 7.60
C ASN A 186 1.45 10.69 8.90
N VAL A 187 1.73 11.80 9.58
CA VAL A 187 2.62 11.87 10.75
C VAL A 187 1.81 11.84 12.03
N THR A 188 2.35 11.21 13.07
CA THR A 188 1.73 11.19 14.40
C THR A 188 2.20 12.31 15.30
N SER A 189 1.39 12.60 16.31
CA SER A 189 1.74 13.45 17.44
C SER A 189 1.16 12.88 18.74
N PRO A 190 1.55 13.38 19.93
CA PRO A 190 0.99 12.93 21.20
C PRO A 190 -0.54 12.94 21.24
N THR A 191 -1.17 13.96 20.64
CA THR A 191 -2.63 14.09 20.59
C THR A 191 -3.26 13.51 19.31
N ALA A 192 -2.48 13.30 18.23
CA ALA A 192 -2.95 12.74 16.97
C ALA A 192 -2.29 11.38 16.66
N LYS A 193 -2.92 10.30 17.15
CA LYS A 193 -2.45 8.92 16.97
C LYS A 193 -2.49 8.44 15.50
N ALA A 194 -1.68 7.41 15.21
CA ALA A 194 -1.67 6.74 13.90
C ALA A 194 -3.04 6.13 13.60
N LYS A 195 -3.55 6.39 12.40
CA LYS A 195 -4.86 5.87 11.94
C LYS A 195 -4.73 4.70 10.96
N LEU A 196 -3.63 4.62 10.24
CA LEU A 196 -3.48 3.74 9.08
C LEU A 196 -2.97 2.36 9.51
N ARG A 197 -3.63 1.29 9.05
CA ARG A 197 -3.27 -0.09 9.37
C ARG A 197 -2.13 -0.58 8.48
N LEU A 198 -1.13 -1.21 9.09
CA LEU A 198 0.10 -1.64 8.43
C LEU A 198 -0.20 -2.67 7.34
N LEU A 199 -0.80 -3.80 7.73
CA LEU A 199 -1.05 -4.93 6.84
C LEU A 199 -1.98 -4.57 5.69
N PHE A 200 -2.96 -3.71 5.98
CA PHE A 200 -4.11 -3.48 5.11
C PHE A 200 -3.93 -2.26 4.21
N GLU A 201 -3.36 -1.19 4.71
CA GLU A 201 -3.34 0.08 3.97
C GLU A 201 -1.91 0.44 3.60
N VAL A 202 -0.99 0.30 4.55
CA VAL A 202 0.34 0.85 4.41
C VAL A 202 1.26 -0.04 3.57
N ALA A 203 1.32 -1.34 3.87
CA ALA A 203 2.15 -2.28 3.13
C ALA A 203 1.71 -2.47 1.66
N PRO A 204 0.41 -2.54 1.33
CA PRO A 204 -0.03 -2.68 -0.06
C PRO A 204 0.31 -1.44 -0.91
N LEU A 205 0.05 -0.25 -0.37
CA LEU A 205 0.35 1.01 -1.07
C LEU A 205 1.85 1.27 -1.14
N GLY A 206 2.62 0.86 -0.12
CA GLY A 206 4.08 0.89 -0.15
C GLY A 206 4.65 0.01 -1.26
N PHE A 207 4.04 -1.17 -1.50
CA PHE A 207 4.47 -2.08 -2.54
C PHE A 207 4.25 -1.49 -3.93
N LEU A 208 3.08 -0.90 -4.17
CA LEU A 208 2.79 -0.16 -5.41
C LEU A 208 3.78 1.00 -5.61
N ILE A 209 4.06 1.79 -4.57
CA ILE A 209 4.96 2.94 -4.68
C ILE A 209 6.41 2.53 -4.98
N GLU A 210 6.94 1.54 -4.25
CA GLU A 210 8.31 1.07 -4.48
C GLU A 210 8.45 0.40 -5.86
N LYS A 211 7.42 -0.32 -6.32
CA LYS A 211 7.39 -0.88 -7.68
C LYS A 211 7.30 0.19 -8.77
N ALA A 212 6.64 1.31 -8.50
CA ALA A 212 6.62 2.47 -9.38
C ALA A 212 7.93 3.29 -9.36
N GLY A 213 8.98 2.84 -8.66
CA GLY A 213 10.26 3.55 -8.57
C GLY A 213 10.28 4.70 -7.56
N GLY A 214 9.30 4.74 -6.65
CA GLY A 214 9.29 5.64 -5.50
C GLY A 214 9.83 4.97 -4.24
N TYR A 215 9.65 5.66 -3.11
CA TYR A 215 10.13 5.21 -1.81
C TYR A 215 9.02 5.33 -0.77
N SER A 216 9.03 4.41 0.19
CA SER A 216 8.17 4.44 1.36
C SER A 216 9.01 4.59 2.63
N SER A 217 8.46 5.21 3.69
CA SER A 217 9.11 5.30 4.99
C SER A 217 8.13 5.43 6.15
N ASP A 218 8.39 4.77 7.27
CA ASP A 218 7.74 5.05 8.55
C ASP A 218 8.47 6.12 9.37
N GLY A 219 9.53 6.71 8.80
CA GLY A 219 10.42 7.68 9.44
C GLY A 219 11.79 7.11 9.76
N LYS A 220 11.93 5.78 9.85
CA LYS A 220 13.20 5.11 10.16
C LYS A 220 13.55 4.02 9.15
N GLN A 221 12.55 3.31 8.62
CA GLN A 221 12.72 2.21 7.68
C GLN A 221 11.64 2.25 6.59
N SER A 222 11.80 1.46 5.52
CA SER A 222 10.70 1.27 4.57
C SER A 222 9.52 0.60 5.28
N VAL A 223 8.31 0.98 4.90
CA VAL A 223 7.12 0.36 5.49
C VAL A 223 6.98 -1.11 5.09
N LEU A 224 7.65 -1.52 4.01
CA LEU A 224 7.69 -2.92 3.59
C LEU A 224 8.59 -3.78 4.46
N ASP A 225 9.54 -3.19 5.17
CA ASP A 225 10.45 -3.89 6.10
C ASP A 225 9.85 -4.04 7.51
N ARG A 226 8.67 -3.45 7.75
CA ARG A 226 8.04 -3.50 9.06
C ARG A 226 7.32 -4.83 9.23
N VAL A 227 7.69 -5.56 10.29
CA VAL A 227 7.05 -6.82 10.67
C VAL A 227 5.66 -6.55 11.23
N VAL A 228 4.66 -7.26 10.74
CA VAL A 228 3.28 -7.22 11.24
C VAL A 228 3.21 -8.08 12.51
N THR A 229 3.11 -7.45 13.67
CA THR A 229 2.97 -8.15 14.96
C THR A 229 1.51 -8.45 15.27
N ASN A 230 0.61 -7.51 14.95
CA ASN A 230 -0.83 -7.67 15.06
C ASN A 230 -1.51 -7.16 13.79
N LEU A 231 -2.70 -7.70 13.51
CA LEU A 231 -3.51 -7.29 12.35
C LEU A 231 -3.92 -5.81 12.41
N ASP A 232 -4.08 -5.27 13.62
CA ASP A 232 -4.44 -3.87 13.88
C ASP A 232 -3.22 -2.96 14.10
N ASP A 233 -2.01 -3.42 13.79
CA ASP A 233 -0.82 -2.59 13.90
C ASP A 233 -0.97 -1.33 13.04
N ARG A 234 -0.82 -0.17 13.68
CA ARG A 234 -0.91 1.13 13.00
C ARG A 234 0.45 1.77 12.91
N THR A 235 0.69 2.50 11.83
CA THR A 235 1.95 3.22 11.63
C THR A 235 1.71 4.57 10.95
N GLN A 236 2.61 5.50 11.23
CA GLN A 236 2.79 6.66 10.35
C GLN A 236 3.46 6.22 9.05
N VAL A 237 3.32 7.03 8.02
CA VAL A 237 3.91 6.72 6.72
C VAL A 237 4.18 7.96 5.88
N ALA A 238 5.19 7.88 5.04
CA ALA A 238 5.39 8.71 3.87
C ALA A 238 5.60 7.87 2.61
N TYR A 239 5.09 8.35 1.47
CA TYR A 239 5.30 7.79 0.14
C TYR A 239 5.64 8.89 -0.84
N GLY A 240 6.67 8.71 -1.67
CA GLY A 240 7.00 9.74 -2.67
C GLY A 240 8.32 9.52 -3.37
N SER A 241 8.85 10.60 -3.94
CA SER A 241 10.17 10.64 -4.56
C SER A 241 11.29 10.51 -3.52
N LYS A 242 12.50 10.14 -3.99
CA LYS A 242 13.66 9.85 -3.13
C LYS A 242 13.99 11.03 -2.20
N ASN A 243 14.11 12.25 -2.75
CA ASN A 243 14.55 13.40 -1.96
C ASN A 243 13.45 13.87 -0.99
N GLU A 244 12.18 13.67 -1.32
CA GLU A 244 11.08 13.96 -0.41
C GLU A 244 11.06 13.00 0.78
N ILE A 245 11.34 11.71 0.57
CA ILE A 245 11.48 10.76 1.67
C ILE A 245 12.72 11.06 2.52
N ILE A 246 13.85 11.42 1.91
CA ILE A 246 15.03 11.88 2.66
C ILE A 246 14.68 13.09 3.53
N ARG A 247 14.01 14.10 2.96
CA ARG A 247 13.58 15.29 3.70
C ARG A 247 12.63 14.95 4.85
N PHE A 248 11.69 14.04 4.61
CA PHE A 248 10.77 13.55 5.63
C PHE A 248 11.54 12.91 6.82
N GLU A 249 12.45 11.97 6.53
CA GLU A 249 13.27 11.29 7.54
C GLU A 249 14.16 12.29 8.29
N GLU A 250 14.90 13.15 7.58
CA GLU A 250 15.80 14.15 8.19
C GLU A 250 15.03 15.18 9.05
N THR A 251 13.87 15.64 8.59
CA THR A 251 13.12 16.69 9.31
C THR A 251 12.50 16.14 10.60
N LEU A 252 11.99 14.92 10.58
CA LEU A 252 11.33 14.31 11.74
C LEU A 252 12.33 13.62 12.68
N TYR A 253 13.39 13.00 12.16
CA TYR A 253 14.28 12.11 12.92
C TYR A 253 15.75 12.53 12.93
N GLY A 254 16.14 13.55 12.15
CA GLY A 254 17.48 14.14 12.17
C GLY A 254 18.49 13.44 11.26
N SER A 255 18.18 12.25 10.76
CA SER A 255 18.99 11.51 9.78
C SER A 255 18.08 10.76 8.82
N SER A 256 18.59 10.47 7.62
CA SER A 256 17.91 9.62 6.64
C SER A 256 18.76 8.42 6.28
N ARG A 257 18.13 7.25 6.26
CA ARG A 257 18.77 6.00 5.82
C ARG A 257 19.01 5.98 4.30
N LEU A 258 18.19 6.68 3.52
CA LEU A 258 18.29 6.71 2.06
C LEU A 258 19.45 7.58 1.55
N LYS A 259 19.98 8.47 2.40
CA LYS A 259 21.11 9.34 2.08
C LYS A 259 22.46 8.61 2.11
N VAL A 260 22.57 7.53 2.90
CA VAL A 260 23.81 6.76 3.07
C VAL A 260 24.06 5.81 1.89
N ALA A 261 23.06 5.58 1.03
CA ALA A 261 23.12 4.62 -0.08
C ALA A 261 23.61 5.24 -1.40
N GLU A 262 24.64 6.09 -1.39
CA GLU A 262 25.46 6.32 -2.60
C GLU A 262 26.59 5.27 -2.65
N PRO A 263 26.92 4.71 -3.84
CA PRO A 263 27.79 3.56 -3.94
C PRO A 263 29.26 3.94 -3.67
N VAL A 264 29.89 3.16 -2.78
CA VAL A 264 31.35 2.98 -2.77
C VAL A 264 31.71 2.27 -4.07
N GLY A 265 32.15 3.03 -5.08
CA GLY A 265 32.52 2.43 -6.38
C GLY A 265 32.63 3.42 -7.54
N ALA A 266 33.44 4.46 -7.39
CA ALA A 266 34.01 5.19 -8.52
C ALA A 266 35.45 5.57 -8.17
N THR A 267 36.34 4.57 -8.17
CA THR A 267 37.77 4.80 -8.35
C THR A 267 38.07 4.89 -9.84
N ALA A 268 38.91 5.88 -10.15
CA ALA A 268 39.35 6.39 -11.45
C ALA A 268 39.79 5.35 -12.48
#